data_AF-A0A9W3BWW7-F1
#
_entry.id   AF-A0A9W3BWW7-F1
#
_cell.length_a   1.000
_cell.length_b   1.000
_cell.length_c   1.000
_cell.angle_alpha   90.00
_cell.angle_beta   90.00
_cell.angle_gamma   90.00
#
_symmetry.space_group_name_H-M   'P 1'
#
loop_
_entity.id
_entity.type
_entity.pdbx_description
1 polymer ?
#
loop_
_entity_poly.entity_id
_entity_poly.type
_entity_poly.pdbx_seq_one_letter_code
_entity_poly.pdbx_strand_id
1 'polypeptide(L)'
;MSTKPNGKSIISSSDDNGDNKNRSNSLISAAAKAKGKAHVSSNDNREVMFFNEVSLDPQEADLRFRLIHFWEARNPLKKTLIGLEMLLIDKQAVICKVIFSM
;
A
#
# COMPACT_ATOMS: atom_id res chain seq x y z
N MET A 1 24.49 -43.38 -47.84
CA MET A 1 23.57 -42.64 -48.71
C MET A 1 22.21 -42.57 -48.02
N SER A 2 21.68 -41.37 -47.81
CA SER A 2 20.25 -41.11 -47.59
C SER A 2 19.95 -39.71 -48.12
N THR A 3 19.07 -39.64 -49.11
CA THR A 3 18.47 -38.45 -49.75
C THR A 3 17.18 -38.13 -48.96
N LYS A 4 16.58 -36.94 -48.83
CA LYS A 4 16.44 -35.72 -49.64
C LYS A 4 15.72 -34.66 -48.72
N PRO A 5 15.78 -33.34 -49.02
CA PRO A 5 15.35 -32.26 -48.12
C PRO A 5 13.98 -31.65 -48.51
N ASN A 6 13.68 -30.44 -47.99
CA ASN A 6 12.70 -29.42 -48.45
C ASN A 6 11.32 -29.46 -47.73
N GLY A 7 10.67 -28.38 -47.27
CA GLY A 7 10.84 -26.93 -47.37
C GLY A 7 9.49 -26.22 -47.06
N LYS A 8 9.50 -24.87 -47.04
CA LYS A 8 8.36 -23.90 -47.11
C LYS A 8 7.75 -23.48 -45.77
N SER A 9 7.44 -22.20 -45.49
CA SER A 9 7.64 -20.94 -46.21
C SER A 9 7.52 -19.76 -45.22
N ILE A 10 8.31 -18.71 -45.44
CA ILE A 10 8.09 -17.35 -44.93
C ILE A 10 7.31 -16.61 -46.03
N ILE A 11 6.35 -15.73 -45.66
CA ILE A 11 6.18 -14.33 -46.12
C ILE A 11 4.74 -13.83 -45.83
N SER A 12 4.75 -12.62 -45.27
CA SER A 12 3.71 -11.66 -44.86
C SER A 12 2.87 -11.03 -45.99
N SER A 13 1.72 -10.46 -45.62
CA SER A 13 1.06 -9.23 -46.14
C SER A 13 -0.40 -9.22 -45.63
N SER A 14 -1.13 -8.12 -45.37
CA SER A 14 -0.96 -6.66 -45.49
C SER A 14 -2.15 -6.01 -44.72
N ASP A 15 -2.08 -4.68 -44.55
CA ASP A 15 -2.89 -3.78 -43.71
C ASP A 15 -4.42 -3.79 -43.92
N ASP A 16 -5.23 -3.49 -42.89
CA ASP A 16 -5.96 -2.19 -42.73
C ASP A 16 -7.06 -2.21 -41.61
N ASN A 17 -7.14 -1.09 -40.89
CA ASN A 17 -8.18 -0.47 -40.05
C ASN A 17 -9.27 -1.25 -39.25
N GLY A 18 -9.42 -0.88 -37.97
CA GLY A 18 -10.70 -0.96 -37.26
C GLY A 18 -10.63 -0.91 -35.73
N ASP A 19 -10.81 0.28 -35.14
CA ASP A 19 -11.13 0.51 -33.72
C ASP A 19 -12.17 -0.49 -33.18
N ASN A 20 -11.92 -1.11 -32.00
CA ASN A 20 -13.04 -1.45 -31.12
C ASN A 20 -12.70 -1.43 -29.63
N LYS A 21 -13.22 -0.37 -29.03
CA LYS A 21 -13.29 -0.02 -27.62
C LYS A 21 -14.28 -0.96 -26.90
N ASN A 22 -13.94 -1.35 -25.68
CA ASN A 22 -14.83 -1.68 -24.55
C ASN A 22 -16.03 -2.61 -24.78
N ARG A 23 -16.04 -3.74 -24.06
CA ARG A 23 -17.23 -4.41 -23.51
C ARG A 23 -16.73 -5.50 -22.56
N SER A 24 -17.18 -5.72 -21.34
CA SER A 24 -18.11 -5.04 -20.43
C SER A 24 -18.23 -6.03 -19.27
N ASN A 25 -17.77 -5.67 -18.08
CA ASN A 25 -18.15 -6.39 -16.86
C ASN A 25 -19.67 -6.23 -16.71
N SER A 26 -20.42 -7.31 -16.95
CA SER A 26 -21.88 -7.31 -16.89
C SER A 26 -22.34 -8.53 -16.13
N LEU A 27 -22.66 -8.36 -14.85
CA LEU A 27 -23.89 -8.84 -14.21
C LEU A 27 -24.16 -7.95 -12.97
N ILE A 28 -24.81 -6.81 -13.21
CA ILE A 28 -25.43 -5.96 -12.18
C ILE A 28 -26.87 -6.45 -12.03
N SER A 29 -27.27 -6.85 -10.82
CA SER A 29 -28.68 -7.01 -10.45
C SER A 29 -29.29 -5.65 -10.08
N ALA A 30 -30.51 -5.42 -10.58
CA ALA A 30 -31.32 -4.19 -10.59
C ALA A 30 -31.39 -3.46 -9.22
N ALA A 31 -31.04 -2.16 -9.12
CA ALA A 31 -31.72 -0.93 -9.54
C ALA A 31 -32.76 -0.36 -8.54
N ALA A 32 -32.34 0.64 -7.77
CA ALA A 32 -33.17 1.80 -7.40
C ALA A 32 -32.28 3.06 -7.28
N LYS A 33 -32.61 4.09 -8.07
CA LYS A 33 -31.94 5.39 -8.15
C LYS A 33 -31.96 6.13 -6.81
N ALA A 34 -30.79 6.45 -6.26
CA ALA A 34 -30.60 7.65 -5.43
C ALA A 34 -29.55 8.53 -6.10
N LYS A 35 -29.99 9.71 -6.54
CA LYS A 35 -29.21 10.72 -7.27
C LYS A 35 -28.53 11.62 -6.23
N GLY A 36 -27.21 11.54 -6.12
CA GLY A 36 -26.43 12.39 -5.23
C GLY A 36 -24.97 11.99 -5.23
N LYS A 37 -24.25 12.41 -6.27
CA LYS A 37 -22.81 12.19 -6.43
C LYS A 37 -22.04 12.93 -5.34
N ALA A 38 -21.31 12.17 -4.53
CA ALA A 38 -19.97 12.52 -4.09
C ALA A 38 -19.30 11.24 -3.56
N HIS A 39 -18.93 10.31 -4.45
CA HIS A 39 -17.86 9.40 -4.08
C HIS A 39 -16.58 10.22 -4.15
N VAL A 40 -16.28 10.95 -3.07
CA VAL A 40 -14.95 11.47 -2.82
C VAL A 40 -14.09 10.24 -2.59
N SER A 41 -13.56 9.70 -3.69
CA SER A 41 -12.38 8.86 -3.64
C SER A 41 -11.27 9.78 -3.14
N SER A 42 -11.10 9.88 -1.82
CA SER A 42 -9.85 10.38 -1.27
C SER A 42 -8.79 9.40 -1.77
N ASN A 43 -8.08 9.78 -2.83
CA ASN A 43 -6.85 9.11 -3.21
C ASN A 43 -5.82 9.52 -2.16
N ASP A 44 -5.97 8.97 -0.95
CA ASP A 44 -5.05 9.15 0.15
C ASP A 44 -3.83 8.27 -0.17
N ASN A 45 -3.10 8.68 -1.20
CA ASN A 45 -1.85 8.07 -1.60
C ASN A 45 -0.73 8.60 -0.69
N ARG A 46 -0.99 8.65 0.62
CA ARG A 46 0.03 8.92 1.62
C ARG A 46 0.99 7.76 1.59
N GLU A 47 2.23 8.07 1.22
CA GLU A 47 3.29 7.08 1.21
C GLU A 47 3.61 6.70 2.66
N VAL A 48 3.56 5.40 2.96
CA VAL A 48 3.98 4.92 4.27
C VAL A 48 5.50 4.97 4.35
N MET A 49 6.00 5.74 5.31
CA MET A 49 7.42 5.93 5.56
C MET A 49 7.98 4.86 6.51
N PHE A 50 9.31 4.75 6.50
CA PHE A 50 10.10 4.01 7.48
C PHE A 50 10.71 4.95 8.52
N PHE A 51 11.19 4.41 9.65
CA PHE A 51 11.68 5.26 10.73
C PHE A 51 12.87 6.14 10.35
N ASN A 52 13.75 5.65 9.47
CA ASN A 52 14.92 6.41 9.00
C ASN A 52 14.58 7.52 7.99
N GLU A 53 13.35 7.56 7.48
CA GLU A 53 12.89 8.55 6.51
C GLU A 53 12.19 9.74 7.19
N VAL A 54 11.86 9.60 8.48
CA VAL A 54 11.23 10.66 9.26
C VAL A 54 12.26 11.71 9.61
N SER A 55 11.98 12.95 9.21
CA SER A 55 12.80 14.11 9.57
C SER A 55 12.44 14.65 10.96
N LEU A 56 13.29 15.51 11.53
CA LEU A 56 13.01 16.20 12.78
C LEU A 56 12.04 17.39 12.60
N ASP A 57 11.71 17.72 11.36
CA ASP A 57 10.82 18.84 11.07
C ASP A 57 9.37 18.45 11.40
N PRO A 58 8.53 19.41 11.87
CA PRO A 58 7.12 19.14 12.11
C PRO A 58 6.39 18.74 10.82
N GLN A 59 6.27 17.43 10.61
CA GLN A 59 5.64 16.84 9.43
C GLN A 59 4.71 15.70 9.86
N GLU A 60 3.57 15.60 9.20
CA GLU A 60 2.73 14.39 9.28
C GLU A 60 3.35 13.27 8.44
N ALA A 61 3.56 12.11 9.04
CA ALA A 61 4.06 10.92 8.37
C ALA A 61 3.26 9.68 8.81
N ASP A 62 2.89 8.84 7.85
CA ASP A 62 2.25 7.57 8.13
C ASP A 62 3.32 6.48 8.25
N LEU A 63 3.32 5.77 9.37
CA LEU A 63 4.29 4.71 9.68
C LEU A 63 3.61 3.36 9.82
N ARG A 64 4.24 2.30 9.31
CA ARG A 64 3.87 0.91 9.60
C ARG A 64 4.93 0.27 10.47
N PHE A 65 4.54 -0.09 11.68
CA PHE A 65 5.43 -0.70 12.66
C PHE A 65 4.76 -1.87 13.38
N ARG A 66 5.57 -2.68 14.06
CA ARG A 66 5.13 -3.66 15.04
C ARG A 66 5.63 -3.20 16.41
N LEU A 67 4.75 -3.23 17.39
CA LEU A 67 5.11 -3.03 18.79
C LEU A 67 5.82 -4.30 19.29
N ILE A 68 7.06 -4.17 19.77
CA ILE A 68 7.83 -5.26 20.38
C ILE A 68 7.67 -5.27 21.90
N HIS A 69 7.73 -4.09 22.52
CA HIS A 69 7.66 -3.97 23.97
C HIS A 69 6.87 -2.73 24.38
N PHE A 70 6.10 -2.85 25.45
CA PHE A 70 5.27 -1.80 26.03
C PHE A 70 5.42 -1.85 27.54
N TRP A 71 5.79 -0.72 28.16
CA TRP A 71 5.82 -0.61 29.60
C TRP A 71 5.22 0.70 30.10
N GLU A 72 4.58 0.60 31.25
CA GLU A 72 4.02 1.73 31.98
C GLU A 72 5.04 2.26 32.97
N ALA A 73 5.45 3.51 32.79
CA ALA A 73 6.21 4.21 33.80
C ALA A 73 5.27 4.59 34.93
N ARG A 74 5.48 4.03 36.12
CA ARG A 74 4.67 4.32 37.31
C ARG A 74 5.52 4.89 38.43
N ASN A 75 4.95 5.83 39.17
CA ASN A 75 5.52 6.28 40.43
C ASN A 75 5.51 5.10 41.42
N PRO A 76 6.66 4.67 41.96
CA PRO A 76 6.72 3.47 42.80
C PRO A 76 6.01 3.62 44.15
N LEU A 77 5.87 4.85 44.66
CA LEU A 77 5.21 5.15 45.93
C LEU A 77 3.70 5.31 45.76
N LYS A 78 3.28 6.16 44.82
CA LYS A 78 1.86 6.48 44.59
C LYS A 78 1.16 5.51 43.65
N LYS A 79 1.91 4.64 42.96
CA LYS A 79 1.47 3.72 41.89
C LYS A 79 0.75 4.40 40.71
N THR A 80 0.82 5.73 40.63
CA THR A 80 0.27 6.55 39.55
C THR A 80 1.08 6.39 38.26
N LEU A 81 0.41 6.31 37.12
CA LEU A 81 1.03 6.33 35.80
C LEU A 81 1.66 7.70 35.54
N ILE A 82 2.94 7.73 35.18
CA ILE A 82 3.72 8.94 34.87
C ILE A 82 4.15 8.98 33.39
N GLY A 83 3.97 7.88 32.67
CA GLY A 83 4.30 7.80 31.27
C GLY A 83 4.19 6.40 30.70
N LEU A 84 4.43 6.32 29.39
CA LEU A 84 4.49 5.07 28.64
C LEU A 84 5.79 5.06 27.85
N GLU A 85 6.40 3.89 27.73
CA GLU A 85 7.46 3.71 26.77
C GLU A 85 7.22 2.46 25.93
N MET A 86 7.49 2.63 24.64
CA MET A 86 7.21 1.67 23.60
C MET A 86 8.47 1.43 22.78
N LEU A 87 8.72 0.15 22.47
CA LEU A 87 9.75 -0.27 21.54
C LEU A 87 9.06 -0.73 20.25
N LEU A 88 9.32 -0.02 19.16
CA LEU A 88 8.70 -0.26 17.86
C LEU A 88 9.75 -0.78 16.88
N ILE A 89 9.33 -1.65 15.96
CA ILE A 89 10.16 -2.11 14.85
C ILE A 89 9.42 -1.92 13.53
N ASP A 90 10.11 -1.41 12.52
CA ASP A 90 9.56 -1.29 11.17
C ASP A 90 9.93 -2.49 10.29
N LYS A 91 9.54 -2.45 9.01
CA LYS A 91 9.85 -3.50 8.03
C LYS A 91 11.35 -3.62 7.76
N GLN A 92 12.12 -2.56 7.96
CA GLN A 92 13.58 -2.55 7.76
C GLN A 92 14.34 -3.06 9.01
N ALA A 93 13.61 -3.54 10.02
CA ALA A 93 14.15 -3.96 11.30
C ALA A 93 14.82 -2.83 12.10
N VAL A 94 14.47 -1.58 11.81
CA VAL A 94 14.91 -0.42 12.60
C VAL A 94 14.09 -0.37 13.88
N ILE A 95 14.78 -0.23 15.01
CA ILE A 95 14.16 -0.17 16.33
C ILE A 95 14.07 1.29 16.77
N CYS A 96 12.86 1.74 17.09
CA CYS A 96 12.61 3.07 17.65
C CYS A 96 12.03 2.97 19.06
N LYS A 97 12.57 3.77 19.97
CA LYS A 97 12.07 3.93 21.33
C LYS A 97 11.23 5.20 21.40
N VAL A 98 9.96 5.05 21.75
CA VAL A 98 9.03 6.16 21.94
C VAL A 98 8.73 6.28 23.42
N ILE A 99 8.87 7.49 23.97
CA ILE A 99 8.55 7.81 25.36
C ILE A 99 7.45 8.86 25.36
N PHE A 100 6.38 8.60 26.11
CA PHE A 100 5.29 9.54 26.35
C PHE A 100 5.23 9.86 27.85
N SER A 101 5.21 11.15 28.19
CA SER A 101 5.06 11.62 29.58
C SER A 101 3.63 12.14 29.79
N MET A 102 3.06 11.89 30.98
CA MET A 102 1.68 12.26 31.36
C MET A 102 1.64 13.29 32.48
#